data_AF-A0A7W1QXT3-F1
#
_entry.id   AF-A0A7W1QXT3-F1
#
_cell.length_a   1.000
_cell.length_b   1.000
_cell.length_c   1.000
_cell.angle_alpha   90.00
_cell.angle_beta   90.00
_cell.angle_gamma   90.00
#
_symmetry.space_group_name_H-M   'P 1'
#
loop_
_entity.id
_entity.type
_entity.pdbx_description
1 polymer ?
#
loop_
_entity_poly.entity_id
_entity_poly.type
_entity_poly.pdbx_seq_one_letter_code
_entity_poly.pdbx_strand_id
1 'polypeptide(L)'
;CPDTEVNKQNIAELVKQCAIDHSVKASGIYHGGTANGRKRLKNFIEKILPNYETSRNKPDVDGSSRLSSYLHFGFLSPFEIAFAVEEADAPKTAKEAYLEELIVRRELSYNLTRHNLKYDSIEALPDWVQKTMREHIDDERPEIFSLEELEFGKTYDELWNASQREMVLTGEMHNYVRMLWGKLVIQWTRNYEEAFSVLEHLNNKYCLDGRNPNSYAGILWCFGKYDRPWMERPIFGKMRYMTTASTGKKFDSKKYIEWTKTLKENPRLPETIKNNQAAMRFQCIAA
;
A
#
# COMPACT_ATOMS: atom_id res chain seq x y z
N CYS A 1 -11.79 34.11 6.91
CA CYS A 1 -10.62 33.60 7.65
C CYS A 1 -9.40 34.36 7.18
N PRO A 2 -8.53 34.89 8.05
CA PRO A 2 -7.21 35.30 7.60
C PRO A 2 -6.52 34.09 6.97
N ASP A 3 -5.85 34.29 5.85
CA ASP A 3 -5.12 33.22 5.18
C ASP A 3 -3.95 32.77 6.08
N THR A 4 -3.88 31.47 6.35
CA THR A 4 -2.73 30.90 7.06
C THR A 4 -1.53 30.92 6.12
N GLU A 5 -0.54 31.77 6.40
CA GLU A 5 0.73 31.74 5.69
C GLU A 5 1.46 30.42 6.02
N VAL A 6 1.85 29.65 4.99
CA VAL A 6 2.60 28.40 5.16
C VAL A 6 4.02 28.58 4.63
N ASN A 7 5.02 28.47 5.50
CA ASN A 7 6.43 28.55 5.16
C ASN A 7 7.25 27.50 5.92
N LYS A 8 8.50 27.27 5.51
CA LYS A 8 9.33 26.20 6.08
C LYS A 8 9.52 26.31 7.59
N GLN A 9 9.50 27.53 8.12
CA GLN A 9 9.74 27.84 9.52
C GLN A 9 8.52 27.52 10.39
N ASN A 10 7.30 27.65 9.85
CA ASN A 10 6.08 27.48 10.64
C ASN A 10 5.33 26.15 10.40
N ILE A 11 5.71 25.35 9.40
CA ILE A 11 5.07 24.04 9.12
C ILE A 11 5.00 23.17 10.38
N ALA A 12 6.09 23.06 11.15
CA ALA A 12 6.10 22.21 12.34
C ALA A 12 5.07 22.65 13.39
N GLU A 13 4.87 23.96 13.53
CA GLU A 13 3.90 24.53 14.47
C GLU A 13 2.47 24.39 13.96
N LEU A 14 2.25 24.62 12.67
CA LEU A 14 0.95 24.39 12.02
C LEU A 14 0.52 22.93 12.13
N VAL A 15 1.44 21.98 11.93
CA VAL A 15 1.16 20.54 12.06
C VAL A 15 0.76 20.19 13.49
N LYS A 16 1.43 20.73 14.52
CA LYS A 16 1.05 20.49 15.94
C LYS A 16 -0.37 20.92 16.26
N GLN A 17 -0.87 21.95 15.57
CA GLN A 17 -2.23 22.47 15.76
C GLN A 17 -3.28 21.61 15.04
N CYS A 18 -2.88 20.73 14.12
CA CYS A 18 -3.81 19.85 13.44
C CYS A 18 -4.38 18.79 14.40
N ALA A 19 -5.68 18.52 14.30
CA ALA A 19 -6.37 17.44 14.98
C ALA A 19 -6.05 16.08 14.31
N ILE A 20 -4.80 15.64 14.44
CA ILE A 20 -4.28 14.39 13.91
C ILE A 20 -3.65 13.53 15.02
N ASP A 21 -3.47 12.24 14.76
CA ASP A 21 -2.74 11.36 15.66
C ASP A 21 -1.24 11.64 15.61
N HIS A 22 -0.74 12.40 16.58
CA HIS A 22 0.68 12.77 16.72
C HIS A 22 1.59 11.61 17.17
N SER A 23 1.02 10.45 17.51
CA SER A 23 1.81 9.24 17.78
C SER A 23 2.39 8.65 16.50
N VAL A 24 1.72 8.83 15.36
CA VAL A 24 2.18 8.40 14.04
C VAL A 24 3.32 9.32 13.58
N LYS A 25 4.50 8.73 13.35
CA LYS A 25 5.68 9.48 12.90
C LYS A 25 5.66 9.68 11.39
N ALA A 26 6.25 10.79 10.94
CA ALA A 26 6.50 11.02 9.53
C ALA A 26 7.39 9.90 8.95
N SER A 27 7.18 9.57 7.68
CA SER A 27 8.01 8.57 6.99
C SER A 27 9.48 8.98 6.99
N GLY A 28 10.36 8.07 7.41
CA GLY A 28 11.80 8.24 7.28
C GLY A 28 12.34 7.92 5.89
N ILE A 29 11.48 7.48 4.96
CA ILE A 29 11.87 7.02 3.61
C ILE A 29 11.36 7.95 2.53
N TYR A 30 10.09 8.33 2.60
CA TYR A 30 9.44 9.15 1.58
C TYR A 30 9.34 10.59 2.05
N HIS A 31 9.75 11.49 1.17
CA HIS A 31 9.64 12.93 1.38
C HIS A 31 8.68 13.50 0.33
N GLY A 32 7.73 14.32 0.77
CA GLY A 32 6.74 14.94 -0.12
C GLY A 32 7.33 15.95 -1.10
N GLY A 33 6.47 16.48 -1.96
CA GLY A 33 6.78 17.54 -2.93
C GLY A 33 7.13 17.03 -4.33
N THR A 34 6.81 17.86 -5.33
CA THR A 34 6.98 17.55 -6.76
C THR A 34 8.42 17.20 -7.14
N ALA A 35 9.42 17.84 -6.52
CA ALA A 35 10.82 17.53 -6.80
C ALA A 35 11.19 16.08 -6.44
N ASN A 36 10.75 15.60 -5.27
CA ASN A 36 10.96 14.21 -4.85
C ASN A 36 10.14 13.24 -5.70
N GLY A 37 8.90 13.60 -6.03
CA GLY A 37 8.05 12.83 -6.94
C GLY A 37 8.70 12.63 -8.31
N ARG A 38 9.18 13.70 -8.95
CA ARG A 38 9.86 13.64 -10.25
C ARG A 38 11.18 12.86 -10.18
N LYS A 39 11.94 12.98 -9.08
CA LYS A 39 13.13 12.15 -8.86
C LYS A 39 12.78 10.67 -8.81
N ARG A 40 11.70 10.29 -8.10
CA ARG A 40 11.23 8.90 -8.06
C ARG A 40 10.71 8.43 -9.41
N LEU A 41 9.95 9.27 -10.13
CA LEU A 41 9.46 8.98 -11.48
C LEU A 41 10.63 8.70 -12.43
N LYS A 42 11.65 9.55 -12.44
CA LYS A 42 12.87 9.33 -13.25
C LYS A 42 13.51 7.97 -12.94
N ASN A 43 13.71 7.65 -11.66
CA ASN A 43 14.25 6.35 -11.27
C ASN A 43 13.36 5.18 -11.71
N PHE A 44 12.04 5.32 -11.60
CA PHE A 44 11.10 4.32 -12.07
C PHE A 44 11.25 4.09 -13.59
N ILE A 45 11.22 5.15 -14.39
CA ILE A 45 11.36 5.06 -15.85
C ILE A 45 12.70 4.43 -16.25
N GLU A 46 13.81 4.88 -15.67
CA GLU A 46 15.15 4.47 -16.11
C GLU A 46 15.58 3.09 -15.59
N LYS A 47 15.10 2.67 -14.41
CA LYS A 47 15.66 1.50 -13.69
C LYS A 47 14.65 0.38 -13.42
N ILE A 48 13.36 0.69 -13.33
CA ILE A 48 12.36 -0.26 -12.85
C ILE A 48 11.39 -0.65 -13.98
N LEU A 49 10.88 0.34 -14.73
CA LEU A 49 9.93 0.14 -15.81
C LEU A 49 10.38 -0.95 -16.81
N PRO A 50 11.65 -1.06 -17.23
CA PRO A 50 12.08 -2.12 -18.14
C PRO A 50 11.75 -3.55 -17.67
N ASN A 51 11.66 -3.78 -16.36
CA ASN A 51 11.36 -5.07 -15.75
C ASN A 51 10.03 -5.08 -14.99
N TYR A 52 9.18 -4.06 -15.14
CA TYR A 52 8.01 -3.86 -14.29
C TYR A 52 7.05 -5.05 -14.34
N GLU A 53 6.78 -5.60 -15.54
CA GLU A 53 5.89 -6.75 -15.72
C GLU A 53 6.27 -7.95 -14.82
N THR A 54 7.56 -8.26 -14.71
CA THR A 54 8.06 -9.43 -13.98
C THR A 54 8.43 -9.15 -12.53
N SER A 55 8.60 -7.87 -12.15
CA SER A 55 9.07 -7.46 -10.82
C SER A 55 8.00 -6.80 -9.94
N ARG A 56 6.90 -6.27 -10.50
CA ARG A 56 5.83 -5.57 -9.75
C ARG A 56 5.17 -6.38 -8.63
N ASN A 57 5.26 -7.71 -8.70
CA ASN A 57 4.68 -8.63 -7.73
C ASN A 57 5.73 -9.21 -6.77
N LYS A 58 6.94 -8.64 -6.72
CA LYS A 58 8.07 -9.13 -5.92
C LYS A 58 8.45 -8.12 -4.83
N PRO A 59 7.89 -8.25 -3.61
CA PRO A 59 8.19 -7.37 -2.47
C PRO A 59 9.65 -7.35 -2.04
N ASP A 60 10.45 -8.35 -2.40
CA ASP A 60 11.87 -8.49 -2.05
C ASP A 60 12.82 -7.64 -2.93
N VAL A 61 12.29 -6.96 -3.95
CA VAL A 61 13.03 -6.04 -4.83
C VAL A 61 12.33 -4.69 -4.97
N ASP A 62 13.03 -3.67 -5.49
CA ASP A 62 12.41 -2.40 -5.87
C ASP A 62 11.77 -2.52 -7.27
N GLY A 63 10.65 -3.23 -7.36
CA GLY A 63 9.98 -3.58 -8.61
C GLY A 63 8.73 -2.75 -8.95
N SER A 64 8.34 -1.80 -8.11
CA SER A 64 7.14 -0.98 -8.30
C SER A 64 7.49 0.50 -8.47
N SER A 65 6.57 1.32 -9.00
CA SER A 65 6.86 2.74 -9.17
C SER A 65 7.02 3.49 -7.85
N ARG A 66 6.36 3.05 -6.77
CA ARG A 66 6.29 3.76 -5.48
C ARG A 66 5.92 5.23 -5.66
N LEU A 67 4.97 5.49 -6.57
CA LEU A 67 4.48 6.83 -6.91
C LEU A 67 3.12 7.16 -6.27
N SER A 68 2.51 6.23 -5.53
CA SER A 68 1.15 6.35 -5.03
C SER A 68 0.96 7.53 -4.06
N SER A 69 1.90 7.77 -3.16
CA SER A 69 1.85 8.92 -2.24
C SER A 69 1.95 10.26 -2.98
N TYR A 70 2.79 10.36 -4.01
CA TYR A 70 2.90 11.56 -4.84
C TYR A 70 1.65 11.81 -5.69
N LEU A 71 1.01 10.75 -6.18
CA LEU A 71 -0.29 10.81 -6.84
C LEU A 71 -1.41 11.23 -5.86
N HIS A 72 -1.40 10.66 -4.65
CA HIS A 72 -2.40 10.93 -3.62
C HIS A 72 -2.45 12.41 -3.24
N PHE A 73 -1.28 13.02 -2.99
CA PHE A 73 -1.18 14.44 -2.63
C PHE A 73 -1.13 15.39 -3.84
N GLY A 74 -1.28 14.88 -5.07
CA GLY A 74 -1.26 15.71 -6.29
C GLY A 74 0.11 16.34 -6.61
N PHE A 75 1.21 15.81 -6.05
CA PHE A 75 2.56 16.27 -6.38
C PHE A 75 2.98 15.89 -7.80
N LEU A 76 2.37 14.85 -8.37
CA LEU A 76 2.52 14.43 -9.76
C LEU A 76 1.13 14.26 -10.40
N SER A 77 1.02 14.68 -11.66
CA SER A 77 -0.16 14.39 -12.48
C SER A 77 -0.11 12.94 -12.99
N PRO A 78 -1.23 12.19 -13.02
CA PRO A 78 -1.27 10.89 -13.69
C PRO A 78 -0.95 11.00 -15.18
N PHE A 79 -1.27 12.11 -15.84
CA PHE A 79 -0.90 12.36 -17.23
C PHE A 79 0.61 12.53 -17.41
N GLU A 80 1.27 13.27 -16.50
CA GLU A 80 2.74 13.42 -16.50
C GLU A 80 3.42 12.05 -16.44
N ILE A 81 2.93 11.17 -15.57
CA ILE A 81 3.46 9.80 -15.45
C ILE A 81 3.17 8.98 -16.70
N ALA A 82 1.94 9.04 -17.24
CA ALA A 82 1.53 8.25 -18.41
C ALA A 82 2.36 8.61 -19.65
N PHE A 83 2.56 9.90 -19.93
CA PHE A 83 3.40 10.35 -21.04
C PHE A 83 4.86 9.91 -20.87
N ALA A 84 5.41 10.04 -19.66
CA ALA A 84 6.78 9.58 -19.38
C ALA A 84 6.95 8.06 -19.60
N VAL A 85 5.93 7.25 -19.34
CA VAL A 85 5.94 5.80 -19.57
C VAL A 85 5.83 5.47 -21.06
N GLU A 86 4.95 6.16 -21.79
CA GLU A 86 4.81 6.00 -23.24
C GLU A 86 6.11 6.33 -23.98
N GLU A 87 6.78 7.42 -23.59
CA GLU A 87 8.04 7.88 -24.20
C GLU A 87 9.27 7.08 -23.76
N ALA A 88 9.18 6.29 -22.68
CA ALA A 88 10.32 5.55 -22.13
C ALA A 88 10.88 4.50 -23.10
N ASP A 89 12.19 4.26 -23.06
CA ASP A 89 12.79 3.09 -23.70
C ASP A 89 12.59 1.85 -22.80
N ALA A 90 11.46 1.19 -22.93
CA ALA A 90 11.08 0.01 -22.15
C ALA A 90 10.20 -0.95 -22.98
N PRO A 91 10.15 -2.25 -22.64
CA PRO A 91 9.31 -3.22 -23.33
C PRO A 91 7.83 -2.79 -23.32
N LYS A 92 7.15 -2.96 -24.46
CA LYS A 92 5.74 -2.60 -24.62
C LYS A 92 4.84 -3.24 -23.55
N THR A 93 5.08 -4.52 -23.24
CA THR A 93 4.31 -5.25 -22.22
C THR A 93 4.47 -4.64 -20.82
N ALA A 94 5.66 -4.14 -20.49
CA ALA A 94 5.91 -3.48 -19.21
C ALA A 94 5.21 -2.12 -19.12
N LYS A 95 5.19 -1.35 -20.22
CA LYS A 95 4.43 -0.09 -20.32
C LYS A 95 2.93 -0.33 -20.18
N GLU A 96 2.37 -1.23 -20.98
CA GLU A 96 0.95 -1.61 -20.94
C GLU A 96 0.55 -2.10 -19.54
N ALA A 97 1.36 -2.96 -18.93
CA ALA A 97 1.10 -3.47 -17.57
C ALA A 97 1.12 -2.36 -16.50
N TYR A 98 1.91 -1.31 -16.67
CA TYR A 98 1.92 -0.17 -15.75
C TYR A 98 0.75 0.78 -15.99
N LEU A 99 0.45 1.08 -17.26
CA LEU A 99 -0.65 1.96 -17.65
C LEU A 99 -2.02 1.38 -17.28
N GLU A 100 -2.19 0.06 -17.34
CA GLU A 100 -3.37 -0.64 -16.80
C GLU A 100 -3.58 -0.31 -15.30
N GLU A 101 -2.52 -0.31 -14.48
CA GLU A 101 -2.63 0.05 -13.07
C GLU A 101 -2.89 1.55 -12.87
N LEU A 102 -2.12 2.39 -13.56
CA LEU A 102 -2.16 3.84 -13.41
C LEU A 102 -3.49 4.43 -13.89
N ILE A 103 -4.05 3.89 -14.96
CA ILE A 103 -5.24 4.40 -15.62
C ILE A 103 -6.44 3.53 -15.24
N VAL A 104 -6.48 2.27 -15.66
CA VAL A 104 -7.70 1.45 -15.51
C VAL A 104 -8.00 1.17 -14.05
N ARG A 105 -7.05 0.63 -13.27
CA ARG A 105 -7.29 0.28 -11.86
C ARG A 105 -7.51 1.50 -10.99
N ARG A 106 -6.71 2.56 -11.19
CA ARG A 106 -6.87 3.81 -10.45
C ARG A 106 -8.23 4.45 -10.74
N GLU A 107 -8.56 4.70 -12.01
CA GLU A 107 -9.79 5.40 -12.37
C GLU A 107 -11.04 4.56 -12.09
N LEU A 108 -10.95 3.22 -12.12
CA LEU A 108 -12.02 2.34 -11.64
C LEU A 108 -12.33 2.55 -10.15
N SER A 109 -11.31 2.86 -9.34
CA SER A 109 -11.49 3.17 -7.92
C SER A 109 -12.18 4.52 -7.72
N TYR A 110 -11.86 5.53 -8.54
CA TYR A 110 -12.60 6.80 -8.56
C TYR A 110 -14.03 6.62 -9.05
N ASN A 111 -14.26 5.77 -10.05
CA ASN A 111 -15.59 5.40 -10.52
C ASN A 111 -16.43 4.78 -9.37
N LEU A 112 -15.85 3.85 -8.59
CA LEU A 112 -16.51 3.26 -7.43
C LEU A 112 -17.02 4.31 -6.45
N THR A 113 -16.10 5.15 -5.96
CA THR A 113 -16.40 6.13 -4.92
C THR A 113 -17.33 7.25 -5.42
N ARG A 114 -17.28 7.55 -6.73
CA ARG A 114 -18.19 8.53 -7.35
C ARG A 114 -19.63 8.04 -7.46
N HIS A 115 -19.82 6.74 -7.72
CA HIS A 115 -21.12 6.17 -8.09
C HIS A 115 -21.74 5.25 -7.04
N ASN A 116 -21.00 4.88 -6.00
CA ASN A 116 -21.51 4.09 -4.88
C ASN A 116 -21.33 4.85 -3.57
N LEU A 117 -22.42 5.38 -3.00
CA LEU A 117 -22.38 6.15 -1.75
C LEU A 117 -21.98 5.32 -0.52
N LYS A 118 -21.92 3.99 -0.64
CA LYS A 118 -21.55 3.06 0.43
C LYS A 118 -20.16 2.45 0.21
N TYR A 119 -19.31 3.10 -0.59
CA TYR A 119 -17.98 2.61 -0.98
C TYR A 119 -17.05 2.31 0.21
N ASP A 120 -17.33 2.89 1.36
CA ASP A 120 -16.64 2.77 2.64
C ASP A 120 -17.29 1.72 3.55
N SER A 121 -18.01 0.76 2.98
CA SER A 121 -18.58 -0.35 3.72
C SER A 121 -18.64 -1.62 2.86
N ILE A 122 -18.81 -2.76 3.52
CA ILE A 122 -19.04 -4.04 2.84
C ILE A 122 -20.34 -4.02 2.00
N GLU A 123 -21.26 -3.08 2.21
CA GLU A 123 -22.48 -2.95 1.39
C GLU A 123 -22.19 -2.60 -0.08
N ALA A 124 -21.00 -2.08 -0.39
CA ALA A 124 -20.58 -1.83 -1.78
C ALA A 124 -20.18 -3.11 -2.56
N LEU A 125 -20.13 -4.25 -1.88
CA LEU A 125 -19.80 -5.55 -2.47
C LEU A 125 -20.96 -6.08 -3.34
N PRO A 126 -20.67 -6.77 -4.45
CA PRO A 126 -21.70 -7.32 -5.33
C PRO A 126 -22.50 -8.44 -4.64
N ASP A 127 -23.71 -8.69 -5.13
CA ASP A 127 -24.65 -9.65 -4.54
C ASP A 127 -24.07 -11.06 -4.32
N TRP A 128 -23.19 -11.52 -5.21
CA TRP A 128 -22.57 -12.83 -5.06
C TRP A 128 -21.64 -12.90 -3.84
N VAL A 129 -20.97 -11.80 -3.50
CA VAL A 129 -20.15 -11.69 -2.29
C VAL A 129 -21.05 -11.59 -1.07
N GLN A 130 -22.08 -10.75 -1.12
CA GLN A 130 -23.05 -10.62 -0.03
C GLN A 130 -23.68 -11.98 0.33
N LYS A 131 -24.02 -12.76 -0.70
CA LYS A 131 -24.57 -14.11 -0.53
C LYS A 131 -23.56 -15.03 0.14
N THR A 132 -22.32 -15.10 -0.37
CA THR A 132 -21.32 -16.02 0.19
C THR A 132 -20.91 -15.62 1.61
N MET A 133 -20.84 -14.33 1.94
CA MET A 133 -20.59 -13.86 3.30
C MET A 133 -21.71 -14.31 4.26
N ARG A 134 -22.98 -14.22 3.86
CA ARG A 134 -24.10 -14.72 4.68
C ARG A 134 -24.05 -16.23 4.88
N GLU A 135 -23.66 -16.99 3.86
CA GLU A 135 -23.56 -18.45 3.93
C GLU A 135 -22.44 -18.92 4.89
N HIS A 136 -21.43 -18.07 5.14
CA HIS A 136 -20.22 -18.41 5.92
C HIS A 136 -20.05 -17.55 7.18
N ILE A 137 -21.12 -16.88 7.63
CA ILE A 137 -21.06 -15.99 8.80
C ILE A 137 -20.83 -16.76 10.10
N ASP A 138 -21.35 -17.98 10.20
CA ASP A 138 -21.25 -18.86 11.37
C ASP A 138 -20.04 -19.80 11.32
N ASP A 139 -19.21 -19.70 10.26
CA ASP A 139 -18.01 -20.52 10.15
C ASP A 139 -17.01 -20.21 11.28
N GLU A 140 -16.48 -21.27 11.90
CA GLU A 140 -15.47 -21.14 12.94
C GLU A 140 -14.23 -20.40 12.42
N ARG A 141 -13.79 -19.38 13.17
CA ARG A 141 -12.55 -18.65 12.92
C ARG A 141 -11.41 -19.35 13.66
N PRO A 142 -10.33 -19.76 12.97
CA PRO A 142 -9.27 -20.55 13.60
C PRO A 142 -8.53 -19.79 14.70
N GLU A 143 -8.40 -18.48 14.54
CA GLU A 143 -7.78 -17.57 15.50
C GLU A 143 -8.36 -16.17 15.29
N ILE A 144 -8.45 -15.39 16.36
CA ILE A 144 -8.96 -14.02 16.32
C ILE A 144 -7.94 -13.10 17.00
N PHE A 145 -7.47 -12.09 16.28
CA PHE A 145 -6.55 -11.09 16.80
C PHE A 145 -7.29 -9.80 17.15
N SER A 146 -6.85 -9.16 18.23
CA SER A 146 -7.27 -7.79 18.55
C SER A 146 -6.70 -6.79 17.54
N LEU A 147 -7.32 -5.61 17.45
CA LEU A 147 -6.78 -4.50 16.65
C LEU A 147 -5.34 -4.16 17.06
N GLU A 148 -5.02 -4.19 18.36
CA GLU A 148 -3.67 -3.91 18.85
C GLU A 148 -2.65 -4.94 18.34
N GLU A 149 -2.99 -6.23 18.39
CA GLU A 149 -2.11 -7.29 17.88
C GLU A 149 -1.87 -7.16 16.38
N LEU A 150 -2.92 -6.87 15.61
CA LEU A 150 -2.82 -6.62 14.18
C LEU A 150 -2.02 -5.35 13.89
N GLU A 151 -2.26 -4.26 14.62
CA GLU A 151 -1.59 -2.97 14.44
C GLU A 151 -0.07 -3.09 14.66
N PHE A 152 0.35 -3.83 15.68
CA PHE A 152 1.76 -4.00 16.02
C PHE A 152 2.41 -5.24 15.40
N GLY A 153 1.70 -5.99 14.55
CA GLY A 153 2.26 -7.17 13.86
C GLY A 153 2.63 -8.28 14.84
N LYS A 154 1.72 -8.62 15.77
CA LYS A 154 1.88 -9.66 16.80
C LYS A 154 1.07 -10.92 16.45
N THR A 155 1.07 -11.32 15.19
CA THR A 155 0.44 -12.59 14.77
C THR A 155 1.47 -13.72 14.74
N TYR A 156 1.02 -14.97 14.62
CA TYR A 156 1.92 -16.10 14.35
C TYR A 156 2.54 -16.05 12.93
N ASP A 157 1.99 -15.24 12.01
CA ASP A 157 2.41 -15.20 10.61
C ASP A 157 3.45 -14.09 10.38
N GLU A 158 4.71 -14.50 10.29
CA GLU A 158 5.81 -13.55 10.17
C GLU A 158 5.83 -12.81 8.82
N LEU A 159 5.25 -13.37 7.75
CA LEU A 159 5.14 -12.64 6.48
C LEU A 159 4.09 -11.52 6.57
N TRP A 160 2.97 -11.80 7.24
CA TRP A 160 1.96 -10.78 7.52
C TRP A 160 2.50 -9.71 8.47
N ASN A 161 3.21 -10.10 9.53
CA ASN A 161 3.86 -9.15 10.44
C ASN A 161 4.89 -8.27 9.71
N ALA A 162 5.61 -8.82 8.73
CA ALA A 162 6.53 -8.06 7.90
C ALA A 162 5.81 -7.02 7.03
N SER A 163 4.68 -7.36 6.42
CA SER A 163 3.91 -6.38 5.63
C SER A 163 3.33 -5.27 6.51
N GLN A 164 2.83 -5.62 7.71
CA GLN A 164 2.39 -4.64 8.70
C GLN A 164 3.53 -3.71 9.13
N ARG A 165 4.73 -4.26 9.38
CA ARG A 165 5.91 -3.45 9.71
C ARG A 165 6.34 -2.52 8.57
N GLU A 166 6.29 -2.97 7.30
CA GLU A 166 6.57 -2.10 6.15
C GLU A 166 5.63 -0.89 6.16
N MET A 167 4.33 -1.13 6.33
CA MET A 167 3.32 -0.07 6.39
C MET A 167 3.59 0.92 7.53
N VAL A 168 3.78 0.43 8.76
CA VAL A 168 3.95 1.28 9.95
C VAL A 168 5.25 2.09 9.89
N LEU A 169 6.35 1.51 9.43
CA LEU A 169 7.66 2.16 9.45
C LEU A 169 7.92 3.05 8.25
N THR A 170 7.34 2.72 7.09
CA THR A 170 7.62 3.44 5.84
C THR A 170 6.47 4.32 5.37
N GLY A 171 5.26 4.03 5.82
CA GLY A 171 4.04 4.64 5.31
C GLY A 171 3.58 4.08 3.94
N GLU A 172 4.12 2.93 3.52
CA GLU A 172 3.70 2.22 2.31
C GLU A 172 3.73 0.70 2.58
N MET A 173 2.84 -0.04 1.92
CA MET A 173 2.87 -1.50 1.90
C MET A 173 2.93 -1.97 0.45
N HIS A 174 3.85 -2.88 0.13
CA HIS A 174 3.95 -3.39 -1.23
C HIS A 174 2.63 -4.08 -1.67
N ASN A 175 2.09 -3.70 -2.85
CA ASN A 175 0.75 -4.10 -3.28
C ASN A 175 0.49 -5.62 -3.23
N TYR A 176 1.48 -6.43 -3.63
CA TYR A 176 1.34 -7.88 -3.62
C TYR A 176 1.08 -8.47 -2.22
N VAL A 177 1.74 -7.94 -1.19
CA VAL A 177 1.49 -8.37 0.21
C VAL A 177 0.30 -7.65 0.83
N ARG A 178 -0.11 -6.47 0.34
CA ARG A 178 -1.36 -5.80 0.74
C ARG A 178 -2.60 -6.68 0.49
N MET A 179 -2.60 -7.44 -0.61
CA MET A 179 -3.63 -8.44 -0.89
C MET A 179 -3.65 -9.61 0.10
N LEU A 180 -2.48 -10.15 0.46
CA LEU A 180 -2.37 -11.20 1.48
C LEU A 180 -2.81 -10.65 2.84
N TRP A 181 -2.30 -9.47 3.18
CA TRP A 181 -2.56 -8.76 4.43
C TRP A 181 -4.07 -8.59 4.65
N GLY A 182 -4.77 -8.07 3.63
CA GLY A 182 -6.22 -7.87 3.67
C GLY A 182 -6.99 -9.17 3.84
N LYS A 183 -6.58 -10.22 3.13
CA LYS A 183 -7.26 -11.53 3.19
C LYS A 183 -7.09 -12.21 4.53
N LEU A 184 -5.89 -12.15 5.13
CA LEU A 184 -5.68 -12.79 6.43
C LEU A 184 -6.44 -12.07 7.56
N VAL A 185 -6.63 -10.74 7.49
CA VAL A 185 -7.51 -10.06 8.46
C VAL A 185 -8.95 -10.55 8.38
N ILE A 186 -9.49 -10.84 7.18
CA ILE A 186 -10.83 -11.45 7.04
C ILE A 186 -10.94 -12.78 7.80
N GLN A 187 -9.85 -13.56 7.82
CA GLN A 187 -9.77 -14.83 8.53
C GLN A 187 -9.64 -14.66 10.05
N TRP A 188 -9.07 -13.54 10.50
CA TRP A 188 -8.65 -13.30 11.87
C TRP A 188 -9.52 -12.32 12.67
N THR A 189 -10.66 -11.92 12.12
CA THR A 189 -11.66 -11.13 12.82
C THR A 189 -12.96 -11.92 12.96
N ARG A 190 -13.82 -11.49 13.89
CA ARG A 190 -15.04 -12.22 14.25
C ARG A 190 -16.04 -12.23 13.10
N ASN A 191 -16.12 -11.12 12.36
CA ASN A 191 -17.00 -10.96 11.21
C ASN A 191 -16.37 -10.06 10.14
N TYR A 192 -17.08 -9.91 9.02
CA TYR A 192 -16.58 -9.20 7.84
C TYR A 192 -16.61 -7.68 8.02
N GLU A 193 -17.54 -7.16 8.81
CA GLU A 193 -17.65 -5.75 9.17
C GLU A 193 -16.46 -5.31 10.03
N GLU A 194 -16.10 -6.10 11.03
CA GLU A 194 -14.90 -5.92 11.85
C GLU A 194 -13.64 -6.00 10.98
N ALA A 195 -13.56 -6.99 10.07
CA ALA A 195 -12.45 -7.10 9.12
C ALA A 195 -12.30 -5.80 8.32
N PHE A 196 -13.39 -5.31 7.74
CA PHE A 196 -13.37 -4.08 6.94
C PHE A 196 -12.92 -2.88 7.78
N SER A 197 -13.48 -2.73 8.98
CA SER A 197 -13.14 -1.62 9.88
C SER A 197 -11.68 -1.62 10.29
N VAL A 198 -11.11 -2.78 10.62
CA VAL A 198 -9.68 -2.94 10.93
C VAL A 198 -8.81 -2.56 9.72
N LEU A 199 -9.17 -3.07 8.54
CA LEU A 199 -8.42 -2.81 7.31
C LEU A 199 -8.45 -1.33 6.93
N GLU A 200 -9.61 -0.69 7.00
CA GLU A 200 -9.76 0.73 6.76
C GLU A 200 -8.95 1.55 7.76
N HIS A 201 -9.10 1.25 9.06
CA HIS A 201 -8.42 1.96 10.13
C HIS A 201 -6.90 1.93 9.95
N LEU A 202 -6.31 0.75 9.85
CA LEU A 202 -4.85 0.60 9.74
C LEU A 202 -4.32 1.21 8.45
N ASN A 203 -5.02 1.02 7.34
CA ASN A 203 -4.65 1.61 6.06
C ASN A 203 -4.66 3.13 6.11
N ASN A 204 -5.74 3.72 6.63
CA ASN A 204 -5.89 5.16 6.71
C ASN A 204 -4.93 5.76 7.75
N LYS A 205 -4.61 5.04 8.83
CA LYS A 205 -3.67 5.51 9.85
C LYS A 205 -2.24 5.60 9.32
N TYR A 206 -1.77 4.57 8.61
CA TYR A 206 -0.34 4.43 8.30
C TYR A 206 0.03 4.69 6.83
N CYS A 207 -0.81 4.34 5.85
CA CYS A 207 -0.44 4.54 4.44
C CYS A 207 -0.45 6.03 4.06
N LEU A 208 0.64 6.50 3.48
CA LEU A 208 0.76 7.82 2.87
C LEU A 208 -0.20 8.00 1.69
N ASP A 209 -0.57 6.90 1.03
CA ASP A 209 -1.60 6.83 -0.02
C ASP A 209 -2.99 6.41 0.48
N GLY A 210 -3.17 6.35 1.80
CA GLY A 210 -4.42 6.04 2.49
C GLY A 210 -5.50 7.11 2.31
N ARG A 211 -6.72 6.86 2.80
CA ARG A 211 -7.87 7.79 2.70
C ARG A 211 -8.15 8.23 1.26
N ASN A 212 -8.05 7.27 0.34
CA ASN A 212 -8.12 7.52 -1.09
C ASN A 212 -9.09 6.53 -1.74
N PRO A 213 -9.75 6.85 -2.87
CA PRO A 213 -10.57 5.89 -3.60
C PRO A 213 -9.88 4.54 -3.87
N ASN A 214 -8.58 4.55 -4.18
CA ASN A 214 -7.79 3.32 -4.36
C ASN A 214 -7.71 2.46 -3.10
N SER A 215 -7.67 3.09 -1.91
CA SER A 215 -7.66 2.37 -0.64
C SER A 215 -8.95 1.58 -0.45
N TYR A 216 -10.09 2.23 -0.64
CA TYR A 216 -11.41 1.60 -0.50
C TYR A 216 -11.63 0.48 -1.52
N ALA A 217 -11.31 0.75 -2.80
CA ALA A 217 -11.41 -0.27 -3.84
C ALA A 217 -10.47 -1.46 -3.58
N GLY A 218 -9.25 -1.22 -3.09
CA GLY A 218 -8.29 -2.27 -2.73
C GLY A 218 -8.73 -3.11 -1.54
N ILE A 219 -9.28 -2.49 -0.50
CA ILE A 219 -9.86 -3.21 0.65
C ILE A 219 -11.05 -4.05 0.17
N LEU A 220 -12.01 -3.45 -0.54
CA LEU A 220 -13.17 -4.17 -1.08
C LEU A 220 -12.79 -5.30 -2.06
N TRP A 221 -11.68 -5.16 -2.79
CA TRP A 221 -11.16 -6.23 -3.63
C TRP A 221 -10.74 -7.45 -2.80
N CYS A 222 -10.25 -7.26 -1.58
CA CYS A 222 -9.94 -8.38 -0.68
C CYS A 222 -11.19 -9.23 -0.38
N PHE A 223 -12.36 -8.59 -0.33
CA PHE A 223 -13.69 -9.20 -0.18
C PHE A 223 -14.34 -9.60 -1.53
N GLY A 224 -13.69 -9.39 -2.67
CA GLY A 224 -14.17 -9.84 -3.98
C GLY A 224 -14.78 -8.77 -4.89
N LYS A 225 -14.70 -7.48 -4.55
CA LYS A 225 -15.05 -6.40 -5.49
C LYS A 225 -14.12 -6.46 -6.71
N TYR A 226 -14.70 -6.36 -7.91
CA TYR A 226 -13.96 -6.46 -9.20
C TYR A 226 -13.21 -7.78 -9.40
N ASP A 227 -13.57 -8.82 -8.65
CA ASP A 227 -13.08 -10.18 -8.85
C ASP A 227 -14.25 -11.10 -9.22
N ARG A 228 -13.92 -12.34 -9.55
CA ARG A 228 -14.87 -13.41 -9.85
C ARG A 228 -14.98 -14.40 -8.69
N PRO A 229 -16.04 -15.23 -8.65
CA PRO A 229 -16.12 -16.36 -7.72
C PRO A 229 -14.98 -17.37 -7.89
N TRP A 230 -14.52 -17.93 -6.78
CA TRP A 230 -13.52 -18.99 -6.68
C TRP A 230 -14.10 -20.26 -6.05
N MET A 231 -13.27 -21.30 -5.93
CA MET A 231 -13.63 -22.52 -5.19
C MET A 231 -14.00 -22.17 -3.75
N GLU A 232 -15.15 -22.68 -3.33
CA GLU A 232 -15.75 -22.42 -2.03
C GLU A 232 -14.90 -22.96 -0.88
N ARG A 233 -14.74 -22.18 0.19
CA ARG A 233 -13.94 -22.52 1.38
C ARG A 233 -14.61 -21.95 2.63
N PRO A 234 -14.37 -22.54 3.82
CA PRO A 234 -14.78 -21.91 5.06
C PRO A 234 -14.26 -20.47 5.17
N ILE A 235 -15.04 -19.59 5.79
CA ILE A 235 -14.81 -18.16 6.01
C ILE A 235 -14.85 -17.33 4.72
N PHE A 236 -14.18 -17.77 3.67
CA PHE A 236 -14.09 -17.00 2.43
C PHE A 236 -15.26 -17.24 1.49
N GLY A 237 -15.98 -18.36 1.65
CA GLY A 237 -16.89 -18.86 0.65
C GLY A 237 -16.24 -18.83 -0.73
N LYS A 238 -16.85 -18.11 -1.66
CA LYS A 238 -16.36 -17.97 -3.05
C LYS A 238 -15.42 -16.79 -3.26
N MET A 239 -15.02 -16.07 -2.22
CA MET A 239 -13.99 -15.04 -2.31
C MET A 239 -12.63 -15.67 -2.60
N ARG A 240 -11.76 -14.95 -3.32
CA ARG A 240 -10.40 -15.43 -3.60
C ARG A 240 -9.63 -15.64 -2.29
N TYR A 241 -9.21 -16.87 -2.04
CA TYR A 241 -8.36 -17.21 -0.91
C TYR A 241 -6.86 -17.03 -1.25
N MET A 242 -6.08 -16.57 -0.27
CA MET A 242 -4.61 -16.49 -0.36
C MET A 242 -4.00 -17.03 0.94
N THR A 243 -2.86 -17.70 0.82
CA THR A 243 -2.09 -18.19 1.97
C THR A 243 -0.68 -17.63 1.95
N THR A 244 -0.08 -17.50 3.13
CA THR A 244 1.34 -17.15 3.27
C THR A 244 2.24 -18.14 2.57
N ALA A 245 1.97 -19.44 2.68
CA ALA A 245 2.77 -20.47 2.03
C ALA A 245 2.78 -20.35 0.49
N SER A 246 1.66 -20.02 -0.15
CA SER A 246 1.60 -19.82 -1.60
C SER A 246 2.20 -18.47 -2.00
N THR A 247 1.89 -17.42 -1.25
CA THR A 247 2.34 -16.05 -1.53
C THR A 247 3.85 -15.94 -1.40
N GLY A 248 4.43 -16.49 -0.33
CA GLY A 248 5.87 -16.46 -0.04
C GLY A 248 6.73 -17.33 -0.95
N LYS A 249 6.14 -18.17 -1.82
CA LYS A 249 6.86 -18.91 -2.88
C LYS A 249 7.07 -18.09 -4.16
N LYS A 250 6.37 -16.97 -4.32
CA LYS A 250 6.44 -16.16 -5.56
C LYS A 250 7.59 -15.13 -5.55
N PHE A 251 8.28 -15.00 -4.43
CA PHE A 251 9.39 -14.09 -4.21
C PHE A 251 10.25 -14.58 -3.04
N ASP A 252 11.41 -13.96 -2.79
CA ASP A 252 12.22 -14.28 -1.60
C ASP A 252 11.59 -13.68 -0.33
N SER A 253 10.62 -14.42 0.24
CA SER A 253 9.90 -14.00 1.44
C SER A 253 10.80 -13.86 2.67
N LYS A 254 11.86 -14.68 2.78
CA LYS A 254 12.84 -14.55 3.88
C LYS A 254 13.59 -13.23 3.77
N LYS A 255 14.09 -12.89 2.57
CA LYS A 255 14.77 -11.62 2.33
C LYS A 255 13.86 -10.41 2.58
N TYR A 256 12.56 -10.50 2.24
CA TYR A 256 11.59 -9.46 2.57
C TYR A 256 11.40 -9.32 4.08
N ILE A 257 11.16 -10.41 4.80
CA ILE A 257 11.00 -10.43 6.26
C ILE A 257 12.23 -9.81 6.94
N GLU A 258 13.44 -10.29 6.62
CA GLU A 258 14.68 -9.78 7.22
C GLU A 258 14.89 -8.29 6.92
N TRP A 259 14.61 -7.86 5.69
CA TRP A 259 14.68 -6.45 5.34
C TRP A 259 13.73 -5.59 6.21
N THR A 260 12.49 -6.03 6.44
CA THR A 260 11.54 -5.26 7.26
C THR A 260 11.98 -5.09 8.71
N LYS A 261 12.74 -6.04 9.26
CA LYS A 261 13.32 -5.93 10.62
C LYS A 261 14.39 -4.84 10.68
N THR A 262 15.12 -4.63 9.59
CA THR A 262 16.17 -3.61 9.48
C THR A 262 15.64 -2.22 9.10
N LEU A 263 14.35 -2.04 8.82
CA LEU A 263 13.82 -0.77 8.29
C LEU A 263 14.10 0.46 9.14
N LYS A 264 14.21 0.31 10.46
CA LYS A 264 14.61 1.41 11.37
C LYS A 264 16.06 1.87 11.16
N GLU A 265 16.92 1.00 10.62
CA GLU A 265 18.37 1.19 10.49
C GLU A 265 18.83 1.26 9.01
N ASN A 266 18.11 0.61 8.09
CA ASN A 266 18.44 0.46 6.67
C ASN A 266 17.17 0.49 5.78
N PRO A 267 16.56 1.68 5.59
CA PRO A 267 15.45 1.80 4.65
C PRO A 267 15.88 1.37 3.24
N ARG A 268 15.01 0.66 2.49
CA ARG A 268 15.23 0.50 1.03
C ARG A 268 15.00 1.85 0.39
N LEU A 269 16.04 2.65 0.42
CA LEU A 269 16.06 3.91 -0.27
C LEU A 269 16.21 3.62 -1.77
N PRO A 270 15.57 4.40 -2.64
CA PRO A 270 15.94 4.47 -4.04
C PRO A 270 17.47 4.56 -4.15
N GLU A 271 18.09 3.85 -5.10
CA GLU A 271 19.54 3.73 -5.24
C GLU A 271 20.26 5.10 -5.28
N THR A 272 19.53 6.14 -5.69
CA THR A 272 19.92 7.55 -5.68
C THR A 272 20.04 8.24 -4.31
N ILE A 273 19.66 7.61 -3.20
CA ILE A 273 19.87 8.14 -1.83
C ILE A 273 21.05 7.44 -1.14
N LYS A 274 21.41 6.21 -1.52
CA LYS A 274 22.62 5.53 -1.01
C LYS A 274 23.88 6.38 -1.25
N ASN A 275 23.93 7.10 -2.37
CA ASN A 275 25.05 7.99 -2.70
C ASN A 275 25.07 9.30 -1.88
N ASN A 276 23.95 9.74 -1.30
CA ASN A 276 23.91 10.94 -0.45
C ASN A 276 24.13 10.64 1.04
N GLN A 277 23.79 9.45 1.52
CA GLN A 277 24.14 9.03 2.89
C GLN A 277 25.65 8.70 3.04
N ALA A 278 26.30 8.24 1.97
CA ALA A 278 27.76 8.13 1.93
C ALA A 278 28.45 9.51 1.93
N ALA A 279 27.86 10.51 1.26
CA ALA A 279 28.39 11.87 1.21
C ALA A 279 28.24 12.65 2.52
N MET A 280 27.15 12.45 3.28
CA MET A 280 26.97 13.10 4.59
C MET A 280 27.85 12.52 5.72
N ARG A 281 28.44 11.33 5.55
CA ARG A 281 29.34 10.74 6.55
C ARG A 281 30.81 11.19 6.43
N PHE A 282 31.16 12.03 5.46
CA PHE A 282 32.55 12.46 5.20
C PHE A 282 32.82 13.98 5.23
N GLN A 283 31.89 14.81 5.73
CA GLN A 283 32.12 16.27 5.83
C GLN A 283 31.98 16.87 7.25
N CYS A 284 32.39 16.12 8.27
CA CYS A 284 32.60 16.67 9.61
C CYS A 284 33.96 16.25 10.18
N ILE A 285 35.05 16.51 9.46
CA ILE A 285 36.40 16.72 10.03
C ILE A 285 37.10 17.78 9.16
N ALA A 286 37.66 18.80 9.84
CA ALA A 286 38.50 19.90 9.36
C ALA A 286 37.78 21.22 8.94
N ALA A 287 37.52 22.07 9.93
CA ALA A 287 38.12 23.42 10.09
C ALA A 287 37.65 24.01 11.42
#